data_AF-A0A927D8W6-F1
#
_entry.id   AF-A0A927D8W6-F1
#
_cell.length_a   1.000
_cell.length_b   1.000
_cell.length_c   1.000
_cell.angle_alpha   90.00
_cell.angle_beta   90.00
_cell.angle_gamma   90.00
#
_symmetry.space_group_name_H-M   'P 1'
#
loop_
_entity.id
_entity.type
_entity.pdbx_description
1 polymer ?
#
loop_
_entity_poly.entity_id
_entity_poly.type
_entity_poly.pdbx_seq_one_letter_code
_entity_poly.pdbx_strand_id
1 'polypeptide(L)'
;MEFEIKGVNYRTAKLDVFQQLKVSRKLLPVLAGLVSEFSTLKAQAAAGNSGAVLESVLPKIADTLAALPDEDVNAVIYPCLSVVSRQHEKGWTKVFDQGVLMFDDTDLFTMLQLVARVVADSLGNF
;
A
#
# COMPACT_ATOMS: atom_id res chain seq x y z
N MET A 1 2.01 0.41 14.06
CA MET A 1 1.64 1.83 14.25
C MET A 1 0.16 1.98 13.92
N GLU A 2 -0.55 2.86 14.63
CA GLU A 2 -2.00 3.05 14.49
C GLU A 2 -2.31 4.25 13.59
N PHE A 3 -3.42 4.18 12.86
CA PHE A 3 -3.90 5.23 11.96
C PHE A 3 -5.39 5.04 11.65
N GLU A 4 -6.03 6.07 11.11
CA GLU A 4 -7.47 6.06 10.80
C GLU A 4 -7.72 6.19 9.29
N ILE A 5 -8.69 5.44 8.78
CA ILE A 5 -9.26 5.60 7.44
C ILE A 5 -10.78 5.60 7.58
N LYS A 6 -11.44 6.66 7.07
CA LYS A 6 -12.92 6.76 7.06
C LYS A 6 -13.57 6.51 8.44
N GLY A 7 -12.99 7.01 9.54
CA GLY A 7 -13.53 6.78 10.89
C GLY A 7 -13.25 5.41 11.48
N VAL A 8 -12.50 4.54 10.78
CA VAL A 8 -12.12 3.21 11.24
C VAL A 8 -10.65 3.21 11.62
N ASN A 9 -10.35 2.74 12.83
CA ASN A 9 -8.98 2.62 13.32
C ASN A 9 -8.33 1.33 12.83
N TYR A 10 -7.10 1.46 12.34
CA TYR A 10 -6.25 0.39 11.89
C TYR A 10 -4.91 0.45 12.60
N ARG A 11 -4.20 -0.68 12.60
CA ARG A 11 -2.81 -0.75 13.02
C ARG A 11 -2.03 -1.70 12.13
N THR A 12 -0.75 -1.40 11.96
CA THR A 12 0.21 -2.24 11.24
C THR A 12 1.27 -2.80 12.17
N ALA A 13 1.61 -4.07 11.97
CA ALA A 13 2.89 -4.63 12.39
C ALA A 13 3.94 -4.46 11.28
N LYS A 14 5.22 -4.71 11.59
CA LYS A 14 6.26 -4.75 10.57
C LYS A 14 6.16 -6.04 9.78
N LEU A 15 6.44 -5.97 8.47
CA LEU A 15 6.76 -7.17 7.69
C LEU A 15 8.00 -7.84 8.28
N ASP A 16 8.07 -9.16 8.18
CA ASP A 16 9.35 -9.83 8.43
C ASP A 16 10.36 -9.47 7.33
N VAL A 17 11.64 -9.67 7.61
CA VAL A 17 12.73 -9.22 6.73
C VAL A 17 12.66 -9.87 5.34
N PHE A 18 12.20 -11.11 5.21
CA PHE A 18 12.07 -11.79 3.92
C PHE A 18 10.87 -11.28 3.13
N GLN A 19 9.73 -11.06 3.80
CA GLN A 19 8.57 -10.39 3.21
C GLN A 19 8.93 -8.98 2.75
N GLN A 20 9.61 -8.20 3.59
CA GLN A 20 10.07 -6.86 3.26
C GLN A 20 11.00 -6.89 2.03
N LEU A 21 12.00 -7.76 1.99
CA LEU A 21 12.88 -7.90 0.83
C LEU A 21 12.10 -8.27 -0.45
N LYS A 22 11.15 -9.21 -0.35
CA LYS A 22 10.32 -9.64 -1.48
C LYS A 22 9.45 -8.50 -2.00
N VAL A 23 8.75 -7.81 -1.11
CA VAL A 23 7.90 -6.65 -1.44
C VAL A 23 8.74 -5.54 -2.06
N SER A 24 9.87 -5.18 -1.44
CA SER A 24 10.79 -4.15 -1.96
C SER A 24 11.28 -4.48 -3.36
N ARG A 25 11.72 -5.73 -3.62
CA ARG A 25 12.19 -6.14 -4.94
C ARG A 25 11.12 -6.01 -6.04
N LYS A 26 9.85 -6.22 -5.72
CA LYS A 26 8.73 -6.10 -6.66
C LYS A 26 8.32 -4.65 -6.89
N LEU A 27 8.43 -3.80 -5.87
CA LEU A 27 8.06 -2.39 -5.96
C LEU A 27 9.18 -1.49 -6.49
N LEU A 28 10.45 -1.85 -6.31
CA LEU A 28 11.59 -1.04 -6.76
C LEU A 28 11.55 -0.66 -8.24
N PRO A 29 11.22 -1.55 -9.20
CA PRO A 29 11.09 -1.17 -10.61
C PRO A 29 10.02 -0.09 -10.85
N VAL A 30 8.89 -0.20 -10.14
CA VAL A 30 7.78 0.76 -10.20
C VAL A 30 8.22 2.11 -9.66
N LEU A 31 8.90 2.10 -8.52
CA LEU A 31 9.42 3.31 -7.87
C LEU A 31 10.54 3.96 -8.68
N ALA A 32 11.42 3.18 -9.31
CA ALA A 32 12.47 3.70 -10.18
C ALA A 32 11.88 4.51 -11.35
N GLY A 33 10.75 4.06 -11.91
CA GLY A 33 10.00 4.81 -12.92
C GLY A 33 9.43 6.14 -12.41
N LEU A 34 9.28 6.32 -11.09
CA LEU A 34 8.78 7.54 -10.46
C LEU A 34 9.90 8.49 -9.99
N VAL A 35 11.15 8.03 -9.90
CA VAL A 35 12.28 8.85 -9.39
C VAL A 35 12.50 10.11 -10.23
N SER A 36 12.39 10.02 -11.56
CA SER A 36 12.55 11.16 -12.47
C SER A 36 11.50 12.26 -12.26
N GLU A 37 10.34 11.92 -11.69
CA GLU A 37 9.21 12.82 -11.46
C GLU A 37 9.01 13.14 -9.97
N PHE A 38 9.87 12.61 -9.09
CA PHE A 38 9.70 12.71 -7.64
C PHE A 38 9.63 14.16 -7.15
N SER A 39 10.47 15.05 -7.70
CA SER A 39 10.47 16.48 -7.38
C SER A 39 9.15 17.16 -7.77
N THR A 40 8.62 16.85 -8.96
CA THR A 40 7.35 17.36 -9.47
C THR A 40 6.17 16.87 -8.63
N LEU A 41 6.12 15.55 -8.34
CA LEU A 41 5.08 14.94 -7.52
C LEU A 41 5.09 15.51 -6.10
N LYS A 42 6.28 15.70 -5.51
CA LYS A 42 6.45 16.32 -4.19
C LYS A 42 5.94 17.77 -4.17
N ALA A 43 6.24 18.55 -5.20
CA ALA A 43 5.76 19.92 -5.31
C ALA A 43 4.25 20.01 -5.47
N GLN A 44 3.65 19.15 -6.32
CA GLN A 44 2.20 19.10 -6.51
C GLN A 44 1.46 18.63 -5.25
N ALA A 45 2.00 17.63 -4.54
CA ALA A 45 1.46 17.17 -3.27
C ALA A 45 1.53 18.26 -2.18
N ALA A 46 2.64 18.99 -2.09
CA ALA A 46 2.80 20.11 -1.15
C ALA A 46 1.86 21.28 -1.49
N ALA A 47 1.53 21.48 -2.77
CA ALA A 47 0.56 22.46 -3.23
C ALA A 47 -0.91 22.02 -3.06
N GLY A 48 -1.17 20.83 -2.50
CA GLY A 48 -2.51 20.28 -2.33
C GLY A 48 -3.20 19.89 -3.63
N ASN A 49 -2.46 19.79 -4.74
CA ASN A 49 -3.01 19.47 -6.06
C ASN A 49 -3.07 17.96 -6.28
N SER A 50 -3.92 17.28 -5.51
CA SER A 50 -4.08 15.82 -5.53
C SER A 50 -4.49 15.29 -6.91
N GLY A 51 -5.21 16.08 -7.71
CA GLY A 51 -5.61 15.73 -9.08
C GLY A 51 -4.41 15.62 -10.03
N ALA A 52 -3.51 16.61 -10.02
CA ALA A 52 -2.30 16.57 -10.84
C ALA A 52 -1.33 15.45 -10.45
N VAL A 53 -1.23 15.15 -9.14
CA VAL A 53 -0.45 14.00 -8.64
C VAL A 53 -1.04 12.70 -9.19
N LEU A 54 -2.36 12.54 -9.14
CA LEU A 54 -3.02 11.34 -9.65
C LEU A 54 -2.83 11.20 -11.16
N GLU A 55 -3.06 12.25 -11.96
CA GLU A 55 -2.87 12.22 -13.42
C GLU A 55 -1.44 11.85 -13.84
N SER A 56 -0.43 12.28 -13.06
CA SER A 56 0.98 11.98 -13.34
C SER A 56 1.34 10.53 -13.00
N VAL A 57 0.72 9.97 -11.96
CA VAL A 57 1.05 8.63 -11.43
C VAL A 57 0.18 7.53 -12.06
N LEU A 58 -1.04 7.86 -12.50
CA LEU A 58 -2.02 6.90 -13.02
C LEU A 58 -1.51 6.09 -14.23
N PRO A 59 -0.86 6.70 -15.26
CA PRO A 59 -0.32 5.94 -16.40
C PRO A 59 0.75 4.93 -15.96
N LYS A 60 1.60 5.30 -14.99
CA LYS A 60 2.65 4.42 -14.48
C LYS A 60 2.10 3.29 -13.63
N ILE A 61 1.05 3.54 -12.86
CA ILE A 61 0.31 2.50 -12.17
C ILE A 61 -0.31 1.56 -13.22
N ALA A 62 -0.92 2.08 -14.29
CA ALA A 62 -1.52 1.27 -15.34
C ALA A 62 -0.47 0.41 -16.06
N ASP A 63 0.67 0.96 -16.46
CA ASP A 63 1.77 0.22 -17.09
C ASP A 63 2.35 -0.86 -16.16
N THR A 64 2.47 -0.52 -14.87
CA THR A 64 2.95 -1.44 -13.84
C THR A 64 1.97 -2.59 -13.62
N LEU A 65 0.68 -2.29 -13.47
CA LEU A 65 -0.36 -3.29 -13.30
C LEU A 65 -0.52 -4.16 -14.56
N ALA A 66 -0.36 -3.59 -15.74
CA ALA A 66 -0.39 -4.34 -17.00
C ALA A 66 0.84 -5.26 -17.17
N ALA A 67 1.99 -4.88 -16.59
CA ALA A 67 3.23 -5.64 -16.66
C ALA A 67 3.39 -6.68 -15.55
N LEU A 68 2.58 -6.62 -14.48
CA LEU A 68 2.64 -7.55 -13.35
C LEU A 68 1.73 -8.76 -13.60
N PRO A 69 2.26 -9.99 -13.58
CA PRO A 69 1.44 -11.18 -13.44
C PRO A 69 0.56 -11.10 -12.17
N ASP A 70 -0.63 -11.69 -12.18
CA ASP A 70 -1.51 -11.73 -11.00
C ASP A 70 -0.81 -12.31 -9.76
N GLU A 71 0.11 -13.27 -9.96
CA GLU A 71 0.95 -13.85 -8.90
C GLU A 71 1.89 -12.81 -8.25
N ASP A 72 2.34 -11.82 -9.01
CA ASP A 72 3.21 -10.76 -8.52
C ASP A 72 2.44 -9.67 -7.77
N VAL A 73 1.17 -9.44 -8.14
CA VAL A 73 0.26 -8.56 -7.40
C VAL A 73 -0.02 -9.14 -6.00
N ASN A 74 -0.35 -10.42 -5.93
CA ASN A 74 -0.59 -11.11 -4.65
C ASN A 74 0.68 -11.19 -3.79
N ALA A 75 1.86 -11.30 -4.42
CA ALA A 75 3.15 -11.30 -3.73
C ALA A 75 3.46 -9.99 -2.98
N VAL A 76 2.77 -8.90 -3.30
CA VAL A 76 2.85 -7.62 -2.57
C VAL A 76 1.65 -7.43 -1.64
N ILE A 77 0.43 -7.56 -2.17
CA ILE A 77 -0.79 -7.23 -1.43
C ILE A 77 -0.96 -8.14 -0.21
N TYR A 78 -0.79 -9.46 -0.36
CA TYR A 78 -1.09 -10.40 0.72
C TYR A 78 -0.16 -10.23 1.93
N PRO A 79 1.18 -10.15 1.77
CA PRO A 79 2.07 -9.84 2.88
C PRO A 79 1.70 -8.52 3.56
N CYS A 80 1.43 -7.46 2.78
CA CYS A 80 1.07 -6.16 3.34
C CYS A 80 -0.22 -6.23 4.17
N LEU A 81 -1.28 -6.87 3.66
CA LEU A 81 -2.53 -6.96 4.41
C LEU A 81 -2.43 -7.91 5.62
N SER A 82 -1.57 -8.93 5.57
CA SER A 82 -1.40 -9.90 6.67
C SER A 82 -0.90 -9.30 7.99
N VAL A 83 -0.25 -8.14 7.91
CA VAL A 83 0.26 -7.39 9.07
C VAL A 83 -0.67 -6.25 9.51
N VAL A 84 -1.83 -6.09 8.87
CA VAL A 84 -2.81 -5.06 9.20
C VAL A 84 -3.91 -5.65 10.09
N SER A 85 -4.25 -4.92 11.16
CA SER A 85 -5.42 -5.19 11.98
C SER A 85 -6.35 -3.98 12.03
N ARG A 86 -7.66 -4.22 12.05
CA ARG A 86 -8.71 -3.23 12.28
C ARG A 86 -9.17 -3.30 13.73
N GLN A 87 -9.44 -2.15 14.34
CA GLN A 87 -10.09 -2.10 15.65
C GLN A 87 -11.52 -2.62 15.50
N HIS A 88 -11.85 -3.65 16.27
CA HIS A 88 -13.16 -4.29 16.25
C HIS A 88 -13.58 -4.58 17.68
N GLU A 89 -14.71 -4.02 18.10
CA GLU A 89 -15.19 -4.02 19.48
C GLU A 89 -14.11 -3.55 20.48
N LYS A 90 -13.66 -4.43 21.39
CA LYS A 90 -12.64 -4.14 22.39
C LYS A 90 -11.24 -4.62 21.98
N GLY A 91 -11.07 -5.07 20.75
CA GLY A 91 -9.85 -5.74 20.28
C GLY A 91 -9.39 -5.29 18.90
N TRP A 92 -8.44 -6.06 18.38
CA TRP A 92 -7.84 -5.86 17.07
C TRP A 92 -7.93 -7.16 16.29
N THR A 93 -8.57 -7.10 15.13
CA THR A 93 -8.82 -8.26 14.26
C THR A 93 -8.05 -8.07 12.96
N LYS A 94 -7.41 -9.13 12.46
CA LYS A 94 -6.72 -9.06 11.17
C LYS A 94 -7.71 -8.69 10.07
N VAL A 95 -7.29 -7.81 9.16
CA VAL A 95 -8.12 -7.45 8.00
C VAL A 95 -8.09 -8.51 6.91
N PHE A 96 -7.05 -9.34 6.92
CA PHE A 96 -6.79 -10.36 5.92
C PHE A 96 -6.21 -11.61 6.57
N ASP A 97 -6.79 -12.75 6.25
CA ASP A 97 -6.31 -14.05 6.68
C ASP A 97 -6.61 -15.10 5.62
N GLN A 98 -5.74 -16.11 5.47
CA GLN A 98 -5.94 -17.23 4.54
C GLN A 98 -6.37 -16.87 3.11
N GLY A 99 -5.95 -15.72 2.57
CA GLY A 99 -6.30 -15.31 1.21
C GLY A 99 -7.59 -14.50 1.08
N VAL A 100 -8.27 -14.20 2.18
CA VAL A 100 -9.56 -13.50 2.19
C VAL A 100 -9.54 -12.26 3.08
N LEU A 101 -10.28 -11.23 2.66
CA LEU A 101 -10.58 -10.08 3.51
C LEU A 101 -11.62 -10.48 4.55
N MET A 102 -11.41 -10.07 5.80
CA MET A 102 -12.28 -10.43 6.93
C MET A 102 -13.46 -9.48 7.10
N PHE A 103 -13.52 -8.41 6.32
CA PHE A 103 -14.48 -7.31 6.48
C PHE A 103 -15.06 -6.92 5.13
N ASP A 104 -16.37 -7.13 4.94
CA ASP A 104 -17.07 -6.89 3.68
C ASP A 104 -17.15 -5.41 3.29
N ASP A 105 -17.03 -4.51 4.27
CA ASP A 105 -16.99 -3.05 4.06
C ASP A 105 -15.61 -2.54 3.61
N THR A 106 -14.61 -3.42 3.46
CA THR A 106 -13.28 -3.04 2.96
C THR A 106 -13.31 -2.94 1.44
N ASP A 107 -13.57 -1.73 0.93
CA ASP A 107 -13.51 -1.45 -0.50
C ASP A 107 -12.07 -1.41 -1.05
N LEU A 108 -11.95 -1.43 -2.38
CA LEU A 108 -10.66 -1.40 -3.09
C LEU A 108 -9.80 -0.22 -2.66
N PHE A 109 -10.38 0.96 -2.49
CA PHE A 109 -9.62 2.16 -2.15
C PHE A 109 -9.04 2.09 -0.75
N THR A 110 -9.83 1.64 0.23
CA THR A 110 -9.38 1.37 1.59
C THR A 110 -8.30 0.28 1.59
N MET A 111 -8.49 -0.82 0.85
CA MET A 111 -7.49 -1.88 0.73
C MET A 111 -6.14 -1.35 0.19
N LEU A 112 -6.17 -0.55 -0.88
CA LEU A 112 -4.97 0.06 -1.45
C LEU A 112 -4.30 1.05 -0.49
N GLN A 113 -5.07 1.83 0.28
CA GLN A 113 -4.54 2.70 1.33
C GLN A 113 -3.81 1.91 2.43
N LEU A 114 -4.36 0.77 2.85
CA LEU A 114 -3.73 -0.11 3.83
C LEU A 114 -2.39 -0.67 3.30
N VAL A 115 -2.38 -1.15 2.05
CA VAL A 115 -1.16 -1.62 1.40
C VAL A 115 -0.12 -0.51 1.29
N ALA A 116 -0.51 0.67 0.80
CA ALA A 116 0.38 1.82 0.67
C ALA A 116 0.99 2.22 2.01
N ARG A 117 0.22 2.15 3.11
CA ARG A 117 0.72 2.46 4.45
C ARG A 117 1.83 1.49 4.89
N VAL A 118 1.64 0.19 4.66
CA VAL A 118 2.63 -0.84 5.00
C VAL A 118 3.87 -0.74 4.14
N VAL A 119 3.71 -0.48 2.84
CA VAL A 119 4.82 -0.25 1.92
C VAL A 119 5.65 0.96 2.35
N ALA A 120 5.01 2.07 2.69
CA ALA A 120 5.71 3.28 3.15
C ALA A 120 6.53 3.01 4.41
N ASP A 121 5.99 2.28 5.39
CA ASP A 121 6.74 1.90 6.60
C ASP A 121 7.90 0.94 6.30
N SER A 122 7.71 0.05 5.34
CA SER A 122 8.71 -0.95 4.94
C SER A 122 9.87 -0.35 4.16
N LEU A 123 9.61 0.66 3.32
CA LEU A 123 10.63 1.35 2.52
C LEU A 123 11.24 2.55 3.23
N GLY A 124 10.53 3.20 4.14
CA GLY A 124 11.07 4.34 4.91
C GLY A 124 12.12 3.94 5.95
N ASN A 125 12.24 2.64 6.26
CA ASN A 125 13.28 2.07 7.12
C ASN A 125 14.48 1.49 6.34
N PHE A 126 14.56 1.74 5.03
CA PHE A 126 15.71 1.38 4.20
C PHE A 126 16.85 2.40 4.35
#